data_AF-A0A9E2RXW9-F1
#
_entry.id   AF-A0A9E2RXW9-F1
#
_cell.length_a   1.000
_cell.length_b   1.000
_cell.length_c   1.000
_cell.angle_alpha   90.00
_cell.angle_beta   90.00
_cell.angle_gamma   90.00
#
_symmetry.space_group_name_H-M   'P 1'
#
loop_
_entity.id
_entity.type
_entity.pdbx_description
1 polymer ?
#
loop_
_entity_poly.entity_id
_entity_poly.type
_entity_poly.pdbx_seq_one_letter_code
_entity_poly.pdbx_strand_id
1 'polypeptide(L)'
;MSDISASPSTPRRFPRWGALRLDKLERNFSLGGGVVALISTLFFIPHLIHNTTVTLTQTPSIHHTCSLGYSLVKSTCEKAVLYHPKDYYVVFFGLLIMGALIGVFGYLRNRPAVAVFSLLLGFLSGAAGILYFGLAGWLLVRGWRTHKFGDPSFKGAASAARAQRAARVRTPRAPRSQRGAATVTSKGPDASKRYTPKGTRPKRS
;
A
#
# COMPACT_ATOMS: atom_id res chain seq x y z
N MET A 1 33.48 -14.05 -40.56
CA MET A 1 33.33 -14.00 -39.09
C MET A 1 32.84 -12.60 -38.75
N SER A 2 31.54 -12.46 -38.53
CA SER A 2 30.89 -11.16 -38.37
C SER A 2 30.49 -11.03 -36.90
N ASP A 3 31.20 -10.19 -36.16
CA ASP A 3 30.93 -9.96 -34.75
C ASP A 3 29.62 -9.18 -34.57
N ILE A 4 28.67 -9.83 -33.90
CA ILE A 4 27.41 -9.25 -33.46
C ILE A 4 27.72 -8.32 -32.28
N SER A 5 27.80 -7.03 -32.57
CA SER A 5 27.90 -5.97 -31.56
C SER A 5 26.61 -5.93 -30.73
N ALA A 6 26.68 -6.47 -29.51
CA ALA A 6 25.59 -6.42 -28.54
C ALA A 6 25.42 -4.99 -28.00
N SER A 7 24.39 -4.29 -28.49
CA SER A 7 23.97 -2.99 -27.99
C SER A 7 23.69 -3.04 -26.48
N PRO A 8 24.22 -2.10 -25.67
CA PRO A 8 23.93 -2.06 -24.24
C PRO A 8 22.46 -1.70 -24.03
N SER A 9 21.71 -2.63 -23.44
CA SER A 9 20.29 -2.42 -23.10
C SER A 9 20.20 -1.34 -22.02
N THR A 10 19.76 -0.15 -22.44
CA THR A 10 19.38 0.94 -21.54
C THR A 10 18.37 0.40 -20.53
N PRO A 11 18.53 0.66 -19.21
CA PRO A 11 17.51 0.28 -18.24
C PRO A 11 16.22 1.01 -18.61
N ARG A 12 15.24 0.28 -19.14
CA ARG A 12 13.92 0.84 -19.44
C ARG A 12 13.35 1.31 -18.11
N ARG A 13 13.35 2.62 -17.88
CA ARG A 13 12.49 3.23 -16.86
C ARG A 13 11.07 2.93 -17.30
N PHE A 14 10.48 1.89 -16.73
CA PHE A 14 9.07 1.60 -16.94
C PHE A 14 8.27 2.86 -16.62
N PRO A 15 7.25 3.20 -17.43
CA PRO A 15 6.45 4.38 -17.19
C PRO A 15 5.86 4.29 -15.78
N ARG A 16 6.10 5.33 -14.97
CA ARG A 16 5.63 5.48 -13.57
C ARG A 16 4.15 5.12 -13.40
N TRP A 17 3.35 5.30 -14.45
CA TRP A 17 1.93 4.98 -14.56
C TRP A 17 1.57 3.51 -14.33
N GLY A 18 2.45 2.56 -14.67
CA GLY A 18 2.20 1.13 -14.47
C GLY A 18 2.17 0.72 -12.99
N ALA A 19 2.87 1.45 -12.11
CA ALA A 19 2.89 1.16 -10.68
C ALA A 19 1.66 1.69 -9.92
N LEU A 20 0.94 2.67 -10.51
CA LEU A 20 -0.21 3.33 -9.88
C LEU A 20 -1.53 2.62 -10.15
N ARG A 21 -1.61 1.84 -11.23
CA ARG A 21 -2.85 1.20 -11.68
C ARG A 21 -3.02 -0.17 -11.02
N LEU A 22 -4.22 -0.40 -10.50
CA LEU A 22 -4.63 -1.66 -9.86
C LEU A 22 -4.75 -2.80 -10.89
N ASP A 23 -4.12 -3.96 -10.62
CA ASP A 23 -4.25 -5.18 -11.44
C ASP A 23 -5.66 -5.80 -11.32
N LYS A 24 -6.06 -6.67 -12.27
CA LYS A 24 -7.36 -7.39 -12.19
C LYS A 24 -7.52 -8.17 -10.89
N LEU A 25 -6.46 -8.83 -10.43
CA LEU A 25 -6.48 -9.59 -9.17
C LEU A 25 -6.67 -8.65 -7.98
N GLU A 26 -5.87 -7.58 -7.91
CA GLU A 26 -5.94 -6.57 -6.84
C GLU A 26 -7.33 -5.89 -6.81
N ARG A 27 -7.94 -5.63 -7.97
CA ARG A 27 -9.30 -5.11 -8.09
C ARG A 27 -10.34 -6.05 -7.51
N ASN A 28 -10.25 -7.36 -7.81
CA ASN A 28 -11.20 -8.33 -7.27
C ASN A 28 -11.10 -8.44 -5.75
N PHE A 29 -9.89 -8.44 -5.21
CA PHE A 29 -9.69 -8.42 -3.76
C PHE A 29 -10.14 -7.12 -3.10
N SER A 30 -9.95 -5.98 -3.77
CA SER A 30 -10.40 -4.67 -3.25
C SER A 30 -11.92 -4.57 -3.25
N LEU A 31 -12.59 -5.06 -4.29
CA LEU A 31 -14.05 -5.16 -4.35
C LEU A 31 -14.57 -6.16 -3.32
N GLY A 32 -13.92 -7.31 -3.17
CA GLY A 32 -14.23 -8.28 -2.13
C GLY A 32 -14.12 -7.67 -0.73
N GLY A 33 -13.04 -6.92 -0.45
CA GLY A 33 -12.87 -6.20 0.80
C GLY A 33 -13.96 -5.16 1.05
N GLY A 34 -14.39 -4.43 0.01
CA GLY A 34 -15.52 -3.50 0.10
C GLY A 34 -16.85 -4.20 0.42
N VAL A 35 -17.13 -5.34 -0.22
CA VAL A 35 -18.34 -6.14 0.06
C VAL A 35 -18.31 -6.69 1.49
N VAL A 36 -17.18 -7.22 1.95
CA VAL A 36 -17.03 -7.71 3.32
C VAL A 36 -17.25 -6.57 4.31
N ALA A 37 -16.76 -5.36 4.04
CA ALA A 37 -17.02 -4.20 4.89
C ALA A 37 -18.51 -3.86 4.98
N LEU A 38 -19.26 -3.94 3.87
CA LEU A 38 -20.72 -3.74 3.85
C LEU A 38 -21.48 -4.86 4.58
N ILE A 39 -20.96 -6.10 4.56
CA ILE A 39 -21.55 -7.18 5.35
C ILE A 39 -21.28 -6.95 6.84
N SER A 40 -20.07 -6.51 7.20
CA SER A 40 -19.74 -6.17 8.57
C SER A 40 -20.61 -5.03 9.11
N THR A 41 -20.93 -4.00 8.30
CA THR A 41 -21.84 -2.93 8.75
C THR A 41 -23.24 -3.43 9.03
N LEU A 42 -23.77 -4.36 8.24
CA LEU A 42 -25.08 -4.99 8.49
C LEU A 42 -25.12 -5.67 9.88
N PHE A 43 -24.01 -6.25 10.32
CA PHE A 43 -23.90 -6.90 11.63
C PHE A 43 -24.01 -5.93 12.82
N PHE A 44 -23.70 -4.65 12.62
CA PHE A 44 -23.84 -3.61 13.65
C PHE A 44 -25.26 -3.06 13.76
N ILE A 45 -26.13 -3.25 12.76
CA ILE A 45 -27.51 -2.71 12.76
C ILE A 45 -28.32 -3.09 14.01
N PRO A 46 -28.29 -4.35 14.52
CA PRO A 46 -29.04 -4.71 15.72
C PRO A 46 -28.60 -3.90 16.96
N HIS A 47 -27.32 -3.54 17.04
CA HIS A 47 -26.77 -2.72 18.13
C HIS A 47 -27.18 -1.24 18.03
N LEU A 48 -27.67 -0.79 16.86
CA LEU A 48 -28.21 0.56 16.70
C LEU A 48 -29.69 0.66 17.12
N ILE A 49 -30.42 -0.45 17.09
CA ILE A 49 -31.87 -0.48 17.36
C ILE A 49 -32.15 -0.78 18.83
N HIS A 50 -31.35 -1.65 19.46
CA HIS A 50 -31.54 -2.05 20.84
C HIS A 50 -30.36 -1.64 21.72
N ASN A 51 -30.65 -1.20 22.93
CA ASN A 51 -29.63 -0.93 23.94
C ASN A 51 -28.92 -2.25 24.28
N THR A 52 -27.61 -2.31 24.08
CA THR A 52 -26.81 -3.49 24.38
C THR A 52 -26.22 -3.37 25.78
N THR A 53 -26.49 -4.37 26.61
CA THR A 53 -25.83 -4.55 27.90
C THR A 53 -24.60 -5.41 27.68
N VAL A 54 -23.42 -4.81 27.80
CA VAL A 54 -22.16 -5.55 27.74
C VAL A 54 -21.65 -5.70 29.17
N THR A 55 -21.38 -6.94 29.56
CA THR A 55 -20.75 -7.25 30.85
C THR A 55 -19.25 -7.11 30.69
N LEU A 56 -18.66 -6.09 31.33
CA LEU A 56 -17.22 -5.96 31.44
C LEU A 56 -16.74 -6.87 32.55
N THR A 57 -15.97 -7.89 32.18
CA THR A 57 -15.34 -8.82 33.11
C THR A 57 -13.92 -8.37 33.41
N GLN A 58 -13.56 -8.23 34.67
CA GLN A 58 -12.20 -7.95 35.13
C GLN A 58 -11.70 -9.09 36.01
N THR A 59 -10.42 -9.42 35.86
CA THR A 59 -9.75 -10.35 36.78
C THR A 59 -9.74 -9.77 38.19
N PRO A 60 -10.17 -10.53 39.21
CA PRO A 60 -10.23 -10.04 40.57
C PRO A 60 -8.83 -9.70 41.10
N SER A 61 -8.77 -8.83 42.10
CA SER A 61 -7.53 -8.56 42.81
C SER A 61 -7.06 -9.80 43.58
N ILE A 62 -5.80 -9.79 44.02
CA ILE A 62 -5.19 -10.87 44.83
C ILE A 62 -6.02 -11.16 46.10
N HIS A 63 -6.77 -10.19 46.61
CA HIS A 63 -7.61 -10.33 47.79
C HIS A 63 -9.08 -10.71 47.48
N HIS A 64 -9.39 -11.17 46.26
CA HIS A 64 -10.76 -11.47 45.81
C HIS A 64 -11.73 -10.29 45.94
N THR A 65 -11.20 -9.06 45.99
CA THR A 65 -11.99 -7.84 46.03
C THR A 65 -12.10 -7.24 44.64
N CYS A 66 -13.30 -6.79 44.30
CA CYS A 66 -13.57 -6.06 43.08
C CYS A 66 -13.39 -4.55 43.30
N SER A 67 -13.00 -3.84 42.23
CA SER A 67 -12.97 -2.38 42.23
C SER A 67 -14.39 -1.79 42.36
N LEU A 68 -14.48 -0.54 42.82
CA LEU A 68 -15.74 0.13 43.10
C LEU A 68 -16.70 0.08 41.88
N GLY A 69 -17.89 -0.50 42.06
CA GLY A 69 -18.91 -0.62 41.03
C GLY A 69 -18.89 -1.92 40.20
N TYR A 70 -18.09 -2.91 40.57
CA TYR A 70 -18.11 -4.26 40.01
C TYR A 70 -18.65 -5.26 41.04
N SER A 71 -19.53 -6.17 40.61
CA SER A 71 -20.03 -7.27 41.43
C SER A 71 -19.21 -8.53 41.18
N LEU A 72 -18.79 -9.22 42.24
CA LEU A 72 -18.11 -10.51 42.13
C LEU A 72 -19.13 -11.58 41.71
N VAL A 73 -19.04 -12.05 40.47
CA VAL A 73 -19.85 -13.16 39.96
C VAL A 73 -18.91 -14.34 39.74
N LYS A 74 -19.08 -15.38 40.56
CA LYS A 74 -18.19 -16.57 40.61
C LYS A 74 -16.74 -16.18 40.92
N SER A 75 -15.90 -16.07 39.91
CA SER A 75 -14.45 -15.77 40.01
C SER A 75 -14.03 -14.55 39.20
N THR A 76 -15.00 -13.81 38.65
CA THR A 76 -14.76 -12.62 37.83
C THR A 76 -15.56 -11.44 38.36
N CYS A 77 -14.93 -10.27 38.35
CA CYS A 77 -15.61 -9.02 38.69
C CYS A 77 -16.38 -8.55 37.45
N GLU A 78 -17.70 -8.47 37.54
CA GLU A 78 -18.55 -8.06 36.42
C GLU A 78 -19.15 -6.68 36.67
N LYS A 79 -19.21 -5.87 35.61
CA LYS A 79 -19.99 -4.63 35.59
C LYS A 79 -20.79 -4.59 34.30
N ALA A 80 -22.12 -4.57 34.43
CA ALA A 80 -22.99 -4.33 33.29
C ALA A 80 -22.92 -2.84 32.93
N VAL A 81 -22.38 -2.54 31.75
CA VAL A 81 -22.41 -1.19 31.19
C VAL A 81 -23.48 -1.16 30.11
N LEU A 82 -24.42 -0.22 30.24
CA LEU A 82 -25.35 0.10 29.16
C LEU A 82 -24.60 0.94 28.13
N TYR A 83 -24.43 0.40 26.93
CA TYR A 83 -23.99 1.22 25.80
C TYR A 83 -25.20 1.84 25.13
N HIS A 84 -25.11 3.13 24.83
CA HIS A 84 -26.15 3.80 24.09
C HIS A 84 -25.91 3.62 22.59
N PRO A 85 -26.98 3.57 21.76
CA PRO A 85 -26.86 3.46 20.30
C PRO A 85 -25.97 4.53 19.68
N LYS A 86 -25.88 5.71 20.33
CA LYS A 86 -25.05 6.83 19.90
C LYS A 86 -23.57 6.49 19.79
N ASP A 87 -23.08 5.58 20.63
CA ASP A 87 -21.68 5.20 20.68
C ASP A 87 -21.29 4.35 19.45
N TYR A 88 -22.27 3.64 18.86
CA TYR A 88 -22.08 2.81 17.68
C TYR A 88 -22.25 3.56 16.35
N TYR A 89 -22.88 4.75 16.31
CA TYR A 89 -23.05 5.50 15.06
C TYR A 89 -21.71 5.84 14.40
N VAL A 90 -20.72 6.29 15.17
CA VAL A 90 -19.41 6.67 14.62
C VAL A 90 -18.73 5.48 13.94
N VAL A 91 -18.78 4.32 14.58
CA VAL A 91 -18.22 3.08 14.03
C VAL A 91 -19.02 2.64 12.80
N PHE A 92 -20.35 2.64 12.88
CA PHE A 92 -21.23 2.24 11.78
C PHE A 92 -21.03 3.09 10.52
N PHE A 93 -21.15 4.42 10.65
CA PHE A 93 -20.96 5.32 9.52
C PHE A 93 -19.52 5.32 9.02
N GLY A 94 -18.54 5.21 9.91
CA GLY A 94 -17.14 5.11 9.52
C GLY A 94 -16.85 3.84 8.70
N LEU A 95 -17.36 2.68 9.13
CA LEU A 95 -17.25 1.42 8.38
C LEU A 95 -17.95 1.52 7.01
N LEU A 96 -19.14 2.12 6.96
CA LEU A 96 -19.92 2.28 5.74
C LEU A 96 -19.22 3.19 4.73
N ILE A 97 -18.79 4.38 5.15
CA ILE A 97 -18.12 5.35 4.29
C ILE A 97 -16.79 4.78 3.80
N MET A 98 -15.96 4.26 4.70
CA MET A 98 -14.65 3.71 4.33
C MET A 98 -14.79 2.46 3.44
N GLY A 99 -15.74 1.57 3.71
CA GLY A 99 -16.05 0.43 2.86
C GLY A 99 -16.48 0.84 1.45
N ALA A 100 -17.36 1.85 1.34
CA ALA A 100 -17.76 2.41 0.06
C ALA A 100 -16.58 3.04 -0.70
N LEU A 101 -15.73 3.81 0.00
CA LEU A 101 -14.53 4.41 -0.60
C LEU A 101 -13.57 3.33 -1.12
N ILE A 102 -13.35 2.23 -0.39
CA ILE A 102 -12.53 1.11 -0.86
C ILE A 102 -13.10 0.53 -2.16
N GLY A 103 -14.42 0.35 -2.24
CA GLY A 103 -15.10 -0.11 -3.46
C GLY A 103 -14.93 0.85 -4.63
N VAL A 104 -15.18 2.15 -4.41
CA VAL A 104 -15.06 3.21 -5.43
C VAL A 104 -13.61 3.35 -5.90
N PHE A 105 -12.63 3.43 -5.00
CA PHE A 105 -11.22 3.52 -5.38
C PHE A 105 -10.69 2.22 -5.99
N GLY A 106 -11.25 1.08 -5.62
CA GLY A 106 -11.04 -0.20 -6.30
C GLY A 106 -11.54 -0.16 -7.75
N TYR A 107 -12.68 0.48 -8.01
CA TYR A 107 -13.21 0.70 -9.36
C TYR A 107 -12.38 1.70 -10.17
N LEU A 108 -12.00 2.83 -9.55
CA LEU A 108 -11.14 3.87 -10.14
C LEU A 108 -9.68 3.41 -10.33
N ARG A 109 -9.32 2.22 -9.84
CA ARG A 109 -7.99 1.59 -9.94
C ARG A 109 -6.88 2.37 -9.24
N ASN A 110 -7.21 3.05 -8.15
CA ASN A 110 -6.27 3.85 -7.35
C ASN A 110 -5.67 3.02 -6.22
N ARG A 111 -4.53 2.38 -6.48
CA ARG A 111 -3.81 1.54 -5.50
C ARG A 111 -3.49 2.21 -4.15
N PRO A 112 -2.89 3.42 -4.10
CA PRO A 112 -2.54 4.03 -2.81
C PRO A 112 -3.79 4.39 -1.99
N ALA A 113 -4.87 4.82 -2.64
CA ALA A 113 -6.12 5.14 -1.96
C ALA A 113 -6.71 3.90 -1.28
N VAL A 114 -6.82 2.78 -2.01
CA VAL A 114 -7.33 1.52 -1.43
C VAL A 114 -6.50 1.08 -0.23
N ALA A 115 -5.16 1.14 -0.32
CA ALA A 115 -4.29 0.76 0.78
C ALA A 115 -4.51 1.64 2.02
N VAL A 116 -4.59 2.97 1.85
CA VAL A 116 -4.82 3.90 2.96
C VAL A 116 -6.19 3.69 3.60
N PHE A 117 -7.25 3.61 2.80
CA PHE A 117 -8.60 3.42 3.32
C PHE A 117 -8.79 2.05 3.98
N SER A 118 -8.16 0.99 3.46
CA SER A 118 -8.15 -0.32 4.14
C SER A 118 -7.42 -0.28 5.49
N LEU A 119 -6.35 0.49 5.61
CA LEU A 119 -5.62 0.64 6.87
C LEU A 119 -6.43 1.44 7.90
N LEU A 120 -7.05 2.55 7.48
CA LEU A 120 -7.97 3.33 8.32
C LEU A 120 -9.18 2.51 8.77
N LEU A 121 -9.74 1.70 7.87
CA LEU A 121 -10.84 0.80 8.19
C LEU A 121 -10.42 -0.29 9.20
N GLY A 122 -9.21 -0.84 9.04
CA GLY A 122 -8.61 -1.76 10.00
C GLY A 122 -8.51 -1.13 11.39
N PHE A 123 -8.05 0.12 11.48
CA PHE A 123 -7.96 0.84 12.75
C PHE A 123 -9.34 1.08 13.38
N LEU A 124 -10.33 1.50 12.58
CA LEU A 124 -11.67 1.77 13.07
C LEU A 124 -12.38 0.51 13.60
N SER A 125 -12.16 -0.65 12.98
CA SER A 125 -12.80 -1.91 13.39
C SER A 125 -12.08 -2.65 14.53
N GLY A 126 -10.89 -2.20 14.94
CA GLY A 126 -10.12 -2.82 16.02
C GLY A 126 -9.66 -4.24 15.69
N ALA A 127 -10.01 -5.21 16.55
CA ALA A 127 -9.57 -6.61 16.40
C ALA A 127 -10.10 -7.28 15.11
N ALA A 128 -11.30 -6.90 14.66
CA ALA A 128 -11.84 -7.36 13.37
C ALA A 128 -11.07 -6.80 12.17
N GLY A 129 -10.21 -5.80 12.41
CA GLY A 129 -9.43 -5.06 11.41
C GLY A 129 -8.27 -5.82 10.79
N ILE A 130 -7.89 -6.96 11.36
CA ILE A 130 -6.71 -7.74 10.95
C ILE A 130 -6.77 -8.11 9.47
N LEU A 131 -7.95 -8.48 8.97
CA LEU A 131 -8.14 -8.80 7.54
C LEU A 131 -7.84 -7.60 6.63
N TYR A 132 -8.23 -6.40 7.07
CA TYR A 132 -7.99 -5.16 6.34
C TYR A 132 -6.54 -4.71 6.42
N PHE A 133 -5.86 -4.91 7.55
CA PHE A 133 -4.40 -4.71 7.65
C PHE A 133 -3.64 -5.67 6.73
N GLY A 134 -4.07 -6.93 6.63
CA GLY A 134 -3.53 -7.90 5.68
C GLY A 134 -3.67 -7.43 4.24
N LEU A 135 -4.85 -6.93 3.87
CA LEU A 135 -5.12 -6.35 2.55
C LEU A 135 -4.23 -5.13 2.27
N ALA A 136 -4.16 -4.18 3.21
CA ALA A 136 -3.35 -2.97 3.10
C ALA A 136 -1.87 -3.29 2.92
N GLY A 137 -1.33 -4.14 3.80
CA GLY A 137 0.06 -4.59 3.78
C GLY A 137 0.39 -5.32 2.49
N TRP A 138 -0.50 -6.21 2.03
CA TRP A 138 -0.30 -6.93 0.78
C TRP A 138 -0.25 -6.00 -0.44
N LEU A 139 -1.15 -5.00 -0.51
CA LEU A 139 -1.16 -4.00 -1.58
C LEU A 139 0.09 -3.12 -1.57
N LEU A 140 0.58 -2.74 -0.39
CA LEU A 140 1.82 -1.97 -0.21
C LEU A 140 3.05 -2.77 -0.63
N VAL A 141 3.20 -4.02 -0.18
CA VAL A 141 4.34 -4.88 -0.53
C VAL A 141 4.42 -5.07 -2.04
N ARG A 142 3.29 -5.34 -2.70
CA ARG A 142 3.26 -5.51 -4.16
C ARG A 142 3.46 -4.18 -4.91
N GLY A 143 3.07 -3.05 -4.33
CA GLY A 143 3.37 -1.71 -4.84
C GLY A 143 4.86 -1.37 -4.75
N TRP A 144 5.49 -1.71 -3.64
CA TRP A 144 6.94 -1.55 -3.49
C TRP A 144 7.72 -2.44 -4.47
N ARG A 145 7.26 -3.68 -4.69
CA ARG A 145 7.88 -4.60 -5.65
C ARG A 145 7.77 -4.13 -7.09
N THR A 146 6.61 -3.64 -7.51
CA THR A 146 6.44 -3.05 -8.85
C THR A 146 7.35 -1.84 -9.02
N HIS A 147 7.48 -0.99 -7.99
CA HIS A 147 8.36 0.17 -8.03
C HIS A 147 9.86 -0.19 -8.11
N LYS A 148 10.28 -1.33 -7.52
CA LYS A 148 11.69 -1.77 -7.45
C LYS A 148 12.11 -2.70 -8.60
N PHE A 149 11.21 -3.58 -9.05
CA PHE A 149 11.51 -4.65 -10.02
C PHE A 149 10.75 -4.52 -11.35
N GLY A 150 9.77 -3.62 -11.44
CA GLY A 150 8.93 -3.45 -12.64
C GLY A 150 7.83 -4.51 -12.78
N ASP A 151 7.80 -5.53 -11.93
CA ASP A 151 6.84 -6.63 -11.97
C ASP A 151 6.15 -6.88 -10.62
N PRO A 152 4.82 -7.07 -10.61
CA PRO A 152 4.07 -7.36 -9.38
C PRO A 152 4.14 -8.83 -8.95
N SER A 153 4.57 -9.74 -9.82
CA SER A 153 4.63 -11.18 -9.55
C SER A 153 5.93 -11.59 -8.85
N PHE A 154 5.87 -12.61 -7.97
CA PHE A 154 7.05 -13.16 -7.31
C PHE A 154 8.07 -13.73 -8.31
N LYS A 155 7.58 -14.38 -9.38
CA LYS A 155 8.43 -14.99 -10.42
C LYS A 155 9.10 -13.92 -11.30
N GLY A 156 8.35 -12.88 -11.69
CA GLY A 156 8.87 -11.75 -12.48
C GLY A 156 9.86 -10.87 -11.70
N ALA A 157 9.59 -10.63 -10.41
CA ALA A 157 10.53 -9.92 -9.56
C ALA A 157 11.83 -10.71 -9.30
N ALA A 158 11.77 -12.04 -9.20
CA ALA A 158 12.95 -12.89 -9.06
C ALA A 158 13.80 -12.91 -10.33
N SER A 159 13.19 -12.96 -11.52
CA SER A 159 13.91 -12.88 -12.79
C SER A 159 14.49 -11.48 -13.02
N ALA A 160 13.76 -10.42 -12.71
CA ALA A 160 14.28 -9.04 -12.76
C ALA A 160 15.42 -8.81 -11.77
N ALA A 161 15.32 -9.32 -10.53
CA ALA A 161 16.40 -9.24 -9.54
C ALA A 161 17.64 -10.04 -9.98
N ARG A 162 17.46 -11.21 -10.61
CA ARG A 162 18.55 -12.00 -11.21
C ARG A 162 19.19 -11.26 -12.38
N ALA A 163 18.41 -10.60 -13.24
CA ALA A 163 18.90 -9.79 -14.34
C ALA A 163 19.71 -8.57 -13.82
N GLN A 164 19.24 -7.90 -12.77
CA GLN A 164 19.96 -6.79 -12.13
C GLN A 164 21.27 -7.24 -11.45
N ARG A 165 21.28 -8.42 -10.81
CA ARG A 165 22.52 -9.01 -10.25
C ARG A 165 23.49 -9.38 -11.36
N ALA A 166 23.02 -10.00 -12.44
CA ALA A 166 23.84 -10.35 -13.59
C ALA A 166 24.42 -9.09 -14.27
N ALA A 167 23.65 -8.01 -14.37
CA ALA A 167 24.12 -6.72 -14.90
C ALA A 167 25.20 -6.07 -13.99
N ARG A 168 25.06 -6.17 -12.65
CA ARG A 168 26.07 -5.68 -11.70
C ARG A 168 27.37 -6.49 -11.71
N VAL A 169 27.29 -7.80 -11.95
CA VAL A 169 28.49 -8.65 -12.10
C VAL A 169 29.19 -8.39 -13.44
N ARG A 170 28.45 -7.98 -14.47
CA ARG A 170 28.98 -7.67 -15.81
C ARG A 170 29.48 -6.25 -15.99
N THR A 171 29.25 -5.33 -15.06
CA THR A 171 29.94 -4.03 -15.08
C THR A 171 31.36 -4.21 -14.58
N PRO A 172 32.40 -4.04 -15.43
CA PRO A 172 33.77 -4.06 -14.96
C PRO A 172 33.94 -2.89 -14.00
N ARG A 173 34.44 -3.16 -12.80
CA ARG A 173 34.88 -2.13 -11.86
C ARG A 173 35.95 -1.32 -12.59
N ALA A 174 35.65 -0.05 -12.89
CA ALA A 174 36.60 0.84 -13.58
C ALA A 174 37.95 0.78 -12.85
N PRO A 175 39.08 0.61 -13.57
CA PRO A 175 40.38 0.52 -12.94
C PRO A 175 40.66 1.85 -12.23
N ARG A 176 40.95 1.76 -10.93
CA ARG A 176 41.42 2.88 -10.11
C ARG A 176 42.84 3.21 -10.55
N SER A 177 42.97 4.09 -11.54
CA SER A 177 44.26 4.65 -11.94
C SER A 177 44.79 5.59 -10.86
N GLN A 178 46.00 5.28 -10.38
CA GLN A 178 46.77 6.07 -9.42
C GLN A 178 47.45 7.25 -10.13
N ARG A 179 47.34 8.43 -9.49
CA ARG A 179 48.33 9.52 -9.36
C ARG A 179 49.23 9.86 -10.57
N GLY A 180 49.04 11.06 -11.12
CA GLY A 180 50.02 11.81 -11.92
C GLY A 180 49.55 13.26 -12.07
N ALA A 181 50.39 14.23 -11.68
CA ALA A 181 50.05 15.64 -11.52
C ALA A 181 50.05 16.46 -12.82
N ALA A 182 49.36 17.60 -12.74
CA ALA A 182 49.55 18.87 -13.46
C ALA A 182 48.68 19.19 -14.71
N THR A 183 48.08 20.38 -14.60
CA THR A 183 47.61 21.33 -15.62
C THR A 183 46.17 21.21 -16.12
N VAL A 184 45.25 21.82 -15.37
CA VAL A 184 43.89 22.15 -15.82
C VAL A 184 43.94 23.42 -16.66
N THR A 185 43.97 23.28 -17.99
CA THR A 185 43.59 24.37 -18.89
C THR A 185 42.15 24.11 -19.33
N SER A 186 41.24 24.95 -18.83
CA SER A 186 39.83 25.02 -19.20
C SER A 186 39.67 25.14 -20.72
N LYS A 187 39.09 24.13 -21.37
CA LYS A 187 38.49 24.25 -22.70
C LYS A 187 36.97 24.06 -22.55
N GLY A 188 36.24 25.10 -22.92
CA GLY A 188 34.79 25.20 -22.82
C GLY A 188 34.03 24.14 -23.62
N PRO A 189 32.70 24.05 -23.42
CA PRO A 189 31.89 23.00 -24.01
C PRO A 189 31.82 23.09 -25.54
N ASP A 190 31.86 21.89 -26.14
CA ASP A 190 31.90 21.55 -27.56
C ASP A 190 30.80 22.23 -28.42
N ALA A 191 31.19 22.76 -29.57
CA ALA A 191 30.42 23.65 -30.45
C ALA A 191 29.40 22.93 -31.35
N SER A 192 29.01 21.69 -31.04
CA SER A 192 28.09 20.89 -31.87
C SER A 192 26.62 20.94 -31.42
N LYS A 193 26.28 21.67 -30.35
CA LYS A 193 24.90 21.77 -29.83
C LYS A 193 24.14 23.04 -30.24
N ARG A 194 24.54 23.70 -31.33
CA ARG A 194 23.96 25.00 -31.75
C ARG A 194 23.17 24.98 -33.06
N TYR A 195 22.61 23.83 -33.45
CA TYR A 195 21.65 23.81 -34.56
C TYR A 195 20.59 22.71 -34.41
N THR A 196 19.40 23.08 -33.97
CA THR A 196 18.16 22.40 -34.37
C THR A 196 17.22 23.48 -34.90
N PRO A 197 16.88 23.45 -36.20
CA PRO A 197 16.05 24.49 -36.80
C PRO A 197 14.60 24.38 -36.29
N LYS A 198 13.99 25.54 -36.03
CA LYS A 198 12.59 25.70 -35.60
C LYS A 198 11.66 25.04 -36.64
N GLY A 199 10.82 24.11 -36.18
CA GLY A 199 9.83 23.45 -37.02
C GLY A 199 8.81 24.44 -37.60
N THR A 200 8.69 24.42 -38.93
CA THR A 200 7.70 25.14 -39.72
C THR A 200 6.31 24.50 -39.50
N ARG A 201 5.30 25.29 -39.11
CA ARG A 201 3.90 24.85 -39.06
C ARG A 201 3.33 24.72 -40.48
N PRO A 202 2.51 23.70 -40.81
CA PRO A 202 1.84 23.63 -42.10
C PRO A 202 0.67 24.63 -42.16
N LYS A 203 0.58 25.39 -43.26
CA LYS A 203 -0.58 26.22 -43.62
C LYS A 203 -1.74 25.30 -44.02
N ARG A 204 -2.92 25.55 -43.46
CA ARG A 204 -4.19 24.91 -43.80
C ARG A 204 -4.78 25.68 -45.00
N SER A 205 -5.06 24.99 -46.09
CA SER A 205 -5.97 25.40 -47.17
C SER A 205 -7.39 25.04 -46.79
#